data_AF-A0AAN6PFC4-F1
#
_entry.id   AF-A0AAN6PFC4-F1
#
_cell.length_a   1.000
_cell.length_b   1.000
_cell.length_c   1.000
_cell.angle_alpha   90.00
_cell.angle_beta   90.00
_cell.angle_gamma   90.00
#
_symmetry.space_group_name_H-M   'P 1'
#
loop_
_entity.id
_entity.type
_entity.pdbx_description
1 polymer ?
#
loop_
_entity_poly.entity_id
_entity_poly.type
_entity_poly.pdbx_seq_one_letter_code
_entity_poly.pdbx_strand_id
1 'polypeptide(L)'
;MASSDHLEALTKVVLNNLEYQHDWTAVQPHAQSNLPRALIYGLPPKRLYVHPDEQIDIIKAEKERGEPIPQEPEVEWVLPLHLSEKWSPAQFAAVFDSIEAIPPGGADQEKSDEDGGEEQWRLWRGSKRGKRILLATVQDDSTVTYYWIFDGLVKPRQN
;
A
#
# COMPACT_ATOMS: atom_id res chain seq x y z
N MET A 1 8.81 -9.22 -22.71
CA MET A 1 9.15 -9.20 -21.27
C MET A 1 10.31 -8.23 -21.11
N ALA A 2 10.23 -7.28 -20.17
CA ALA A 2 11.34 -6.36 -19.91
C ALA A 2 12.57 -7.16 -19.41
N SER A 3 13.79 -6.69 -19.69
CA SER A 3 15.01 -7.29 -19.17
C SER A 3 15.08 -7.12 -17.64
N SER A 4 15.75 -8.04 -16.94
CA SER A 4 15.97 -7.96 -15.49
C SER A 4 16.55 -6.59 -15.08
N ASP A 5 17.55 -6.13 -15.82
CA ASP A 5 18.22 -4.84 -15.60
C ASP A 5 17.24 -3.65 -15.67
N HIS A 6 16.27 -3.70 -16.59
CA HIS A 6 15.26 -2.64 -16.71
C HIS A 6 14.33 -2.61 -15.50
N LEU A 7 13.94 -3.77 -15.00
CA LEU A 7 13.09 -3.87 -13.81
C LEU A 7 13.84 -3.38 -12.56
N GLU A 8 15.11 -3.73 -12.42
CA GLU A 8 15.93 -3.22 -11.31
C GLU A 8 16.12 -1.70 -11.37
N ALA A 9 16.36 -1.14 -12.56
CA ALA A 9 16.46 0.30 -12.76
C ALA A 9 15.14 1.00 -12.41
N LEU A 10 14.02 0.45 -12.86
CA LEU A 10 12.68 0.95 -12.55
C LEU A 10 12.38 0.93 -11.04
N THR A 11 12.70 -0.18 -10.36
CA THR A 11 12.58 -0.29 -8.90
C THR A 11 13.42 0.78 -8.20
N LYS A 12 14.66 1.02 -8.65
CA LYS A 12 15.53 2.06 -8.08
C LYS A 12 14.96 3.47 -8.28
N VAL A 13 14.39 3.78 -9.45
CA VAL A 13 13.75 5.08 -9.71
C VAL A 13 12.60 5.33 -8.73
N VAL A 14 11.70 4.36 -8.59
CA VAL A 14 10.56 4.47 -7.67
C VAL A 14 11.03 4.55 -6.22
N LEU A 15 12.01 3.74 -5.81
CA LEU A 15 12.57 3.76 -4.46
C LEU A 15 13.12 5.16 -4.11
N ASN A 16 13.95 5.72 -4.98
CA ASN A 16 14.51 7.06 -4.78
C ASN A 16 13.42 8.14 -4.77
N ASN A 17 12.37 8.00 -5.60
CA ASN A 17 11.28 8.95 -5.61
C ASN A 17 10.49 8.91 -4.28
N LEU A 18 10.20 7.72 -3.75
CA LEU A 18 9.55 7.56 -2.45
C LEU A 18 10.38 8.18 -1.32
N GLU A 19 11.69 7.87 -1.27
CA GLU A 19 12.58 8.33 -0.20
C GLU A 19 12.84 9.84 -0.26
N TYR A 20 13.21 10.37 -1.43
CA TYR A 20 13.72 11.74 -1.55
C TYR A 20 12.70 12.78 -2.00
N GLN A 21 11.57 12.38 -2.58
CA GLN A 21 10.52 13.31 -3.04
C GLN A 21 9.23 13.21 -2.23
N HIS A 22 9.01 12.09 -1.55
CA HIS A 22 7.80 11.85 -0.76
C HIS A 22 8.08 11.59 0.72
N ASP A 23 9.34 11.71 1.17
CA ASP A 23 9.78 11.56 2.55
C ASP A 23 9.36 10.22 3.20
N TRP A 24 9.31 9.15 2.40
CA TRP A 24 9.07 7.83 2.94
C TRP A 24 10.30 7.35 3.71
N THR A 25 10.05 6.64 4.80
CA THR A 25 11.08 6.06 5.66
C THR A 25 11.03 4.53 5.58
N ALA A 26 12.11 3.85 5.99
CA ALA A 26 12.22 2.40 5.95
C ALA A 26 11.87 1.78 4.57
N VAL A 27 12.14 2.51 3.49
CA VAL A 27 11.86 2.07 2.12
C VAL A 27 12.86 0.98 1.74
N GLN A 28 12.37 -0.20 1.36
CA GLN A 28 13.20 -1.35 1.01
C GLN A 28 12.61 -2.10 -0.20
N PRO A 29 13.46 -2.57 -1.14
CA PRO A 29 13.02 -3.48 -2.18
C PRO A 29 12.71 -4.86 -1.58
N HIS A 30 11.64 -5.47 -2.07
CA HIS A 30 11.20 -6.81 -1.69
C HIS A 30 11.17 -7.71 -2.90
N ALA A 31 12.22 -8.53 -3.02
CA ALA A 31 12.35 -9.53 -4.07
C ALA A 31 12.38 -10.91 -3.42
N GLN A 32 11.45 -11.78 -3.83
CA GLN A 32 11.37 -13.17 -3.40
C GLN A 32 11.15 -14.06 -4.62
N SER A 33 11.53 -15.32 -4.53
CA SER A 33 11.46 -16.28 -5.64
C SER A 33 10.02 -16.58 -6.10
N ASN A 34 9.02 -16.35 -5.23
CA ASN A 34 7.60 -16.53 -5.52
C ASN A 34 6.94 -15.27 -6.11
N LEU A 35 7.63 -14.13 -6.15
CA LEU A 35 7.09 -12.89 -6.68
C LEU A 35 7.32 -12.82 -8.20
N PRO A 36 6.30 -12.46 -9.00
CA PRO A 36 6.47 -12.28 -10.44
C PRO A 36 7.37 -11.07 -10.78
N ARG A 37 7.55 -10.15 -9.83
CA ARG A 37 8.41 -8.94 -9.92
C ARG A 37 8.76 -8.44 -8.52
N ALA A 38 9.90 -7.76 -8.40
CA ALA A 38 10.28 -7.04 -7.17
C ALA A 38 9.27 -5.94 -6.81
N LEU A 39 8.77 -5.99 -5.57
CA LEU A 39 7.98 -4.93 -4.97
C LEU A 39 8.88 -4.00 -4.14
N ILE A 40 8.31 -2.93 -3.61
CA ILE A 40 8.92 -2.08 -2.60
C ILE A 40 7.95 -2.04 -1.42
N TYR A 41 8.46 -1.93 -0.20
CA TYR A 41 7.65 -1.51 0.94
C TYR A 41 8.33 -0.36 1.67
N GLY A 42 7.55 0.44 2.40
CA GLY A 42 8.07 1.53 3.21
C GLY A 42 6.96 2.22 3.99
N LEU A 43 7.36 3.12 4.88
CA LEU A 43 6.48 3.89 5.74
C LEU A 43 6.32 5.32 5.19
N PRO A 44 5.11 5.71 4.74
CA PRO A 44 4.85 7.07 4.29
C PRO A 44 4.85 8.06 5.46
N PRO A 45 5.04 9.37 5.21
CA PRO A 45 5.05 10.39 6.27
C PRO A 45 3.69 10.61 6.93
N LYS A 46 2.61 10.15 6.28
CA LYS A 46 1.23 10.21 6.77
C LYS A 46 0.46 9.01 6.24
N ARG A 47 -0.64 8.66 6.93
CA ARG A 47 -1.56 7.63 6.46
C ARG A 47 -2.12 7.99 5.07
N LEU A 48 -1.89 7.12 4.08
CA LEU A 48 -2.20 7.40 2.68
C LEU A 48 -3.59 6.95 2.23
N TYR A 49 -4.18 5.98 2.93
CA TYR A 49 -5.52 5.49 2.64
C TYR A 49 -6.25 5.19 3.94
N VAL A 50 -7.52 5.61 3.98
CA VAL A 50 -8.48 5.27 5.04
C VAL A 50 -9.69 4.70 4.33
N HIS A 51 -10.13 3.50 4.73
CA HIS A 51 -11.28 2.90 4.08
C HIS A 51 -12.54 3.76 4.33
N PRO A 52 -13.45 3.93 3.36
CA PRO A 52 -14.63 4.79 3.57
C PRO A 52 -15.51 4.37 4.75
N ASP A 53 -15.65 3.07 4.99
CA ASP A 53 -16.38 2.59 6.18
C ASP A 53 -15.58 2.83 7.46
N GLU A 54 -14.26 2.69 7.43
CA GLU A 54 -13.40 3.06 8.56
C GLU A 54 -13.57 4.54 8.91
N GLN A 55 -13.62 5.41 7.90
CA GLN A 55 -13.80 6.84 8.11
C GLN A 55 -15.13 7.15 8.81
N ILE A 56 -16.21 6.47 8.43
CA ILE A 56 -17.51 6.63 9.09
C ILE A 56 -17.43 6.18 10.55
N ASP A 57 -16.79 5.05 10.81
CA ASP A 57 -16.68 4.48 12.15
C ASP A 57 -15.76 5.31 13.05
N ILE A 58 -14.66 5.85 12.51
CA ILE A 58 -13.81 6.85 13.17
C ILE A 58 -14.65 8.08 13.55
N ILE A 59 -15.39 8.66 12.61
CA ILE A 59 -16.20 9.88 12.88
C ILE A 59 -17.25 9.62 13.97
N LYS A 60 -17.86 8.43 14.02
CA LYS A 60 -18.80 8.05 15.09
C LYS A 60 -18.08 7.95 16.44
N ALA A 61 -16.95 7.24 16.48
CA ALA A 61 -16.19 7.04 17.70
C ALA A 61 -15.59 8.35 18.25
N GLU A 62 -15.12 9.26 17.39
CA GLU A 62 -14.66 10.59 17.79
C GLU A 62 -15.78 11.43 18.40
N LYS A 63 -17.01 11.34 17.86
CA LYS A 63 -18.18 12.02 18.45
C LYS A 63 -18.56 11.46 19.81
N GLU A 64 -18.42 10.15 20.00
CA GLU A 64 -18.75 9.48 21.27
C GLU A 64 -17.69 9.70 22.34
N ARG A 65 -16.40 9.64 22.00
CA ARG A 65 -15.28 9.86 22.94
C ARG A 65 -14.99 11.34 23.17
N GLY A 66 -15.32 12.22 22.22
CA GLY A 66 -14.96 13.64 22.25
C GLY A 66 -13.48 13.93 21.99
N GLU A 67 -12.70 12.92 21.58
CA GLU A 67 -11.27 13.01 21.28
C GLU A 67 -11.01 12.51 19.85
N PRO A 68 -10.04 13.10 19.12
CA PRO A 68 -9.67 12.65 17.79
C PRO A 68 -8.96 11.30 17.83
N ILE A 69 -9.23 10.43 16.86
CA ILE A 69 -8.58 9.12 16.76
C ILE A 69 -7.32 9.24 15.91
N PRO A 70 -6.13 8.88 16.45
CA PRO A 70 -4.88 8.96 15.72
C PRO A 70 -4.90 8.17 14.40
N GLN A 71 -4.41 8.82 13.34
CA GLN A 71 -4.25 8.25 12.00
C GLN A 71 -2.77 7.99 11.74
N GLU A 72 -2.23 6.98 12.41
CA GLU A 72 -0.82 6.63 12.31
C GLU A 72 -0.47 6.13 10.89
N PRO A 73 0.72 6.44 10.37
CA PRO A 73 1.16 5.92 9.09
C PRO A 73 1.32 4.39 9.13
N GLU A 74 0.98 3.72 8.03
CA GLU A 74 1.08 2.27 7.88
C GLU A 74 2.14 1.92 6.83
N VAL A 75 2.85 0.81 7.01
CA VAL A 75 3.78 0.32 5.98
C VAL A 75 2.97 -0.15 4.76
N GLU A 76 3.31 0.38 3.58
CA GLU A 76 2.58 0.10 2.35
C GLU A 76 3.41 -0.67 1.32
N TRP A 77 2.74 -1.56 0.60
CA TRP A 77 3.28 -2.17 -0.60
C TRP A 77 3.26 -1.18 -1.76
N VAL A 78 4.34 -1.12 -2.53
CA VAL A 78 4.46 -0.33 -3.75
C VAL A 78 4.89 -1.23 -4.90
N LEU A 79 4.18 -1.17 -6.03
CA LEU A 79 4.52 -1.89 -7.26
C LEU A 79 5.06 -0.91 -8.31
N PRO A 80 6.37 -1.00 -8.65
CA PRO A 80 6.96 -0.23 -9.73
C PRO A 80 6.49 -0.75 -11.10
N LEU A 81 6.03 0.16 -11.94
CA LEU A 81 5.72 -0.12 -13.34
C LEU A 81 6.07 1.05 -14.25
N HIS A 82 6.33 0.73 -15.51
CA HIS A 82 6.50 1.72 -16.55
C HIS A 82 5.21 1.87 -17.37
N LEU A 83 4.85 3.09 -17.77
CA LEU A 83 3.59 3.39 -18.47
C LEU A 83 3.42 2.59 -19.77
N SER A 84 4.51 2.28 -20.46
CA SER A 84 4.48 1.50 -21.71
C SER A 84 4.24 -0.01 -21.50
N GLU A 85 4.23 -0.49 -20.26
CA GLU A 85 3.96 -1.89 -19.96
C GLU A 85 2.49 -2.24 -20.14
N LYS A 86 2.24 -3.41 -20.74
CA LYS A 86 0.89 -3.96 -20.86
C LYS A 86 0.64 -4.92 -19.69
N TRP A 87 -0.21 -4.49 -18.77
CA TRP A 87 -0.66 -5.29 -17.64
C TRP A 87 -2.07 -5.83 -17.86
N SER A 88 -2.21 -7.13 -17.67
CA SER A 88 -3.51 -7.81 -17.61
C SER A 88 -3.99 -7.94 -16.17
N PRO A 89 -5.31 -8.04 -15.93
CA PRO A 89 -5.85 -8.30 -14.60
C PRO A 89 -5.27 -9.56 -13.95
N ALA A 90 -4.99 -10.60 -14.74
CA ALA A 90 -4.39 -11.84 -14.23
C ALA A 90 -2.96 -11.64 -13.68
N GLN A 91 -2.18 -10.72 -14.26
CA GLN A 91 -0.85 -10.41 -13.73
C GLN A 91 -0.93 -9.65 -12.41
N PHE A 92 -1.91 -8.75 -12.25
CA PHE A 92 -2.16 -8.10 -10.96
C PHE A 92 -2.63 -9.10 -9.91
N ALA A 93 -3.55 -10.01 -10.27
CA ALA A 93 -4.00 -11.07 -9.38
C ALA A 93 -2.81 -11.94 -8.91
N ALA A 94 -1.91 -12.33 -9.82
CA ALA A 94 -0.72 -13.09 -9.45
C ALA A 94 0.21 -12.35 -8.46
N VAL A 95 0.31 -11.02 -8.56
CA VAL A 95 1.05 -10.21 -7.56
C VAL A 95 0.32 -10.27 -6.21
N PHE A 96 -0.99 -10.05 -6.17
CA PHE A 96 -1.78 -10.11 -4.94
C PHE A 96 -1.74 -11.50 -4.27
N ASP A 97 -1.80 -12.57 -5.06
CA ASP A 97 -1.69 -13.95 -4.56
C ASP A 97 -0.35 -14.23 -3.87
N SER A 98 0.71 -13.53 -4.30
CA SER A 98 2.08 -13.73 -3.80
C SER A 98 2.46 -12.88 -2.57
N ILE A 99 1.57 -11.99 -2.11
CA ILE A 99 1.83 -11.11 -0.96
C ILE A 99 0.81 -11.29 0.17
N GLU A 100 1.19 -10.82 1.35
CA GLU A 100 0.31 -10.65 2.50
C GLU A 100 -0.26 -9.23 2.56
N ALA A 101 -1.30 -9.03 3.39
CA ALA A 101 -1.94 -7.72 3.54
C ALA A 101 -1.01 -6.67 4.17
N ILE A 102 -0.08 -7.11 5.03
CA ILE A 102 0.94 -6.26 5.65
C ILE A 102 2.31 -6.62 5.07
N PRO A 103 3.12 -5.63 4.69
CA PRO A 103 4.51 -5.87 4.31
C PRO A 103 5.36 -6.36 5.48
N PRO A 104 6.49 -7.05 5.24
CA PRO A 104 7.38 -7.54 6.29
C PRO A 104 7.81 -6.46 7.31
N GLY A 105 7.98 -5.21 6.89
CA GLY A 105 8.32 -4.09 7.78
C GLY A 105 7.17 -3.56 8.66
N GLY A 106 5.93 -4.03 8.45
CA GLY A 106 4.73 -3.59 9.19
C GLY A 106 4.25 -4.57 10.26
N ALA A 107 4.90 -5.72 10.44
CA ALA A 107 4.45 -6.75 11.39
C ALA A 107 4.37 -6.26 12.85
N ASP A 108 5.19 -5.28 13.23
CA ASP A 108 5.13 -4.68 14.56
C ASP A 108 3.89 -3.77 14.74
N GLN A 109 3.38 -3.17 13.65
CA GLN A 109 2.14 -2.39 13.67
C GLN A 109 0.90 -3.26 13.89
N GLU A 110 0.95 -4.52 13.41
CA GLU A 110 -0.12 -5.48 13.63
C GLU A 110 -0.26 -5.85 15.12
N LYS A 111 0.86 -6.09 15.79
CA LYS A 111 0.86 -6.44 17.22
C LYS A 111 0.34 -5.31 18.10
N SER A 112 0.61 -4.05 17.74
CA SER A 112 0.05 -2.90 18.46
C SER A 112 -1.46 -2.75 18.27
N ASP A 113 -1.99 -3.13 17.10
CA ASP A 113 -3.42 -3.04 16.83
C ASP A 113 -4.23 -4.16 17.52
N GLU A 114 -3.63 -5.33 17.73
CA GLU A 114 -4.27 -6.47 18.42
C GLU A 114 -4.49 -6.25 19.93
N ASP A 115 -3.67 -5.41 20.59
CA ASP A 115 -3.68 -5.23 22.05
C ASP A 115 -4.71 -4.18 22.55
N GLY A 116 -5.38 -3.47 21.64
CA GLY A 116 -6.45 -2.53 22.01
C GLY A 116 -7.83 -3.01 21.56
N GLY A 117 -8.84 -2.74 22.38
CA GLY A 117 -10.17 -3.35 22.35
C GLY A 117 -10.95 -3.34 21.02
N GLU A 118 -12.12 -3.98 21.04
CA GLU A 118 -12.96 -4.33 19.88
C GLU A 118 -13.70 -3.13 19.22
N GLU A 119 -13.01 -2.02 18.97
CA GLU A 119 -13.62 -0.87 18.29
C GLU A 119 -13.81 -1.16 16.78
N GLN A 120 -14.99 -0.84 16.26
CA GLN A 120 -15.41 -1.23 14.91
C GLN A 120 -14.49 -0.71 13.80
N TRP A 121 -13.87 0.46 13.97
CA TRP A 121 -12.94 1.03 13.00
C TRP A 121 -11.61 0.25 12.89
N ARG A 122 -11.21 -0.52 13.91
CA ARG A 122 -9.97 -1.33 13.87
C ARG A 122 -10.07 -2.52 12.92
N LEU A 123 -11.28 -2.90 12.50
CA LEU A 123 -11.51 -3.96 11.51
C LEU A 123 -10.84 -3.66 10.16
N TRP A 124 -10.51 -2.40 9.89
CA TRP A 124 -9.90 -1.94 8.65
C TRP A 124 -8.38 -1.72 8.77
N ARG A 125 -7.75 -2.20 9.86
CA ARG A 125 -6.31 -2.10 10.12
C ARG A 125 -5.65 -3.48 10.23
N GLY A 126 -4.33 -3.50 10.27
CA GLY A 126 -3.53 -4.73 10.33
C GLY A 126 -3.87 -5.71 9.19
N SER A 127 -3.87 -7.02 9.48
CA SER A 127 -4.15 -8.05 8.47
C SER A 127 -5.59 -8.05 7.96
N LYS A 128 -6.51 -7.40 8.68
CA LYS A 128 -7.93 -7.30 8.30
C LYS A 128 -8.20 -6.18 7.29
N ARG A 129 -7.23 -5.28 7.04
CA ARG A 129 -7.35 -4.16 6.09
C ARG A 129 -7.52 -4.56 4.62
N GLY A 130 -7.37 -5.84 4.30
CA GLY A 130 -7.33 -6.35 2.94
C GLY A 130 -6.00 -6.08 2.24
N LYS A 131 -5.72 -6.79 1.14
CA LYS A 131 -4.50 -6.56 0.37
C LYS A 131 -4.68 -5.33 -0.51
N ARG A 132 -3.73 -4.39 -0.41
CA ARG A 132 -3.67 -3.19 -1.24
C ARG A 132 -2.24 -2.93 -1.66
N ILE A 133 -2.08 -2.34 -2.84
CA ILE A 133 -0.78 -1.96 -3.39
C ILE A 133 -0.89 -0.54 -3.93
N LEU A 134 0.12 0.27 -3.64
CA LEU A 134 0.32 1.55 -4.27
C LEU A 134 1.08 1.35 -5.60
N LEU A 135 0.41 1.64 -6.68
CA LEU A 135 0.91 1.47 -8.03
C LEU A 135 1.76 2.69 -8.42
N ALA A 136 3.07 2.53 -8.53
CA ALA A 136 4.00 3.59 -8.90
C ALA A 136 4.36 3.51 -10.39
N THR A 137 3.72 4.36 -11.19
CA THR A 137 3.81 4.39 -12.65
C THR A 137 4.82 5.44 -13.09
N VAL A 138 5.94 5.00 -13.66
CA VAL A 138 6.97 5.86 -14.23
C VAL A 138 6.66 6.12 -15.71
N GLN A 139 6.79 7.38 -16.10
CA GLN A 139 6.62 7.85 -17.48
C GLN A 139 7.98 8.20 -18.11
N ASP A 140 8.02 8.34 -19.43
CA ASP A 140 9.25 8.64 -20.19
C ASP A 140 9.87 10.02 -19.85
N ASP A 141 9.07 10.93 -19.29
CA ASP A 141 9.52 12.25 -18.81
C ASP A 141 10.03 12.25 -17.35
N SER A 142 10.21 11.06 -16.77
CA SER A 142 10.59 10.83 -15.36
C SER A 142 9.51 11.22 -14.33
N THR A 143 8.29 11.52 -14.76
CA THR A 143 7.15 11.67 -13.84
C THR A 143 6.79 10.32 -13.23
N VAL A 144 6.59 10.28 -11.91
CA VAL A 144 6.06 9.12 -11.20
C VAL A 144 4.65 9.44 -10.71
N THR A 145 3.67 8.65 -11.12
CA THR A 145 2.28 8.77 -10.65
C THR A 145 1.90 7.59 -9.77
N TYR A 146 1.06 7.86 -8.76
CA TYR A 146 0.69 6.87 -7.75
C TYR A 146 -0.82 6.61 -7.78
N TYR A 147 -1.21 5.34 -7.88
CA TYR A 147 -2.61 4.91 -7.84
C TYR A 147 -2.82 3.80 -6.83
N TRP A 148 -3.96 3.77 -6.15
CA TRP A 148 -4.32 2.64 -5.32
C TRP A 148 -4.94 1.51 -6.14
N ILE A 149 -4.50 0.29 -5.90
CA ILE A 149 -5.16 -0.93 -6.35
C ILE A 149 -5.45 -1.82 -5.14
N PHE A 150 -6.61 -2.48 -5.15
CA PHE A 150 -7.10 -3.33 -4.06
C PHE A 150 -7.38 -4.72 -4.59
N ASP A 151 -7.18 -5.72 -3.73
CA ASP A 151 -7.61 -7.08 -3.99
C ASP A 151 -9.13 -7.20 -3.74
N GLY A 152 -9.90 -7.40 -4.80
CA GLY A 152 -11.34 -7.50 -4.77
C GLY A 152 -12.12 -6.24 -5.18
N LEU A 153 -13.44 -6.37 -5.17
CA LEU A 153 -14.36 -5.35 -5.69
C LEU A 153 -14.84 -4.45 -4.54
N VAL A 154 -14.28 -3.24 -4.45
CA VAL A 154 -14.81 -2.19 -3.57
C VAL A 154 -16.17 -1.75 -4.15
N LYS A 155 -17.26 -1.88 -3.40
CA LYS A 155 -18.60 -1.52 -3.89
C LYS A 155 -18.63 -0.03 -4.27
N PRO A 156 -18.91 0.33 -5.54
CA PRO A 156 -19.08 1.73 -5.91
C PRO A 156 -20.29 2.29 -5.15
N ARG A 157 -20.12 3.40 -4.44
CA ARG A 157 -21.27 4.09 -3.85
C ARG A 157 -21.98 4.87 -4.95
N GLN A 158 -23.29 4.67 -5.05
CA GLN A 158 -24.14 5.66 -5.68
C GLN A 158 -24.19 6.87 -4.74
N ASN A 159 -23.81 8.02 -5.27
CA ASN A 159 -23.96 9.33 -4.61
C ASN A 159 -25.44 9.68 -4.47
#